data_AF-A0A950S5W2-F1
#
_entry.id   AF-A0A950S5W2-F1
#
_cell.length_a   1.000
_cell.length_b   1.000
_cell.length_c   1.000
_cell.angle_alpha   90.00
_cell.angle_beta   90.00
_cell.angle_gamma   90.00
#
_symmetry.space_group_name_H-M   'P 1'
#
loop_
_entity.id
_entity.type
_entity.pdbx_description
1 polymer ?
#
loop_
_entity_poly.entity_id
_entity_poly.type
_entity_poly.pdbx_seq_one_letter_code
_entity_poly.pdbx_strand_id
1 'polypeptide(L)'
;MKLLAIALLAAVSLDPSQVAPDIAQRLARFQKVEMPFTYAGMSARERKELDEMIAACRDLENIFWRQNDPDNIALYNSLANATDPKLRDARHYLWINGSSYDLLNHNEPFIGTEPMPPGRSLLPKGLTRDEIEAYVAAHPKEKKAIYDERTVVEIASRNPLRLKTTPYHVKYKKWLVSAARHLRNAAAASDDKAFA
;
A
#
# COMPACT_ATOMS: atom_id res chain seq x y z
N MET A 1 9.08 -35.41 21.00
CA MET A 1 9.57 -34.08 21.45
C MET A 1 9.72 -33.20 20.21
N LYS A 2 8.69 -32.41 19.86
CA LYS A 2 8.72 -31.53 18.68
C LYS A 2 9.22 -30.16 19.14
N LEU A 3 10.41 -29.76 18.69
CA LEU A 3 10.92 -28.41 18.89
C LEU A 3 10.04 -27.44 18.08
N LEU A 4 9.30 -26.57 18.78
CA LEU A 4 8.73 -25.36 18.18
C LEU A 4 9.88 -24.37 17.98
N ALA A 5 10.21 -24.09 16.72
CA ALA A 5 11.04 -22.95 16.37
C ALA A 5 10.18 -21.67 16.55
N ILE A 6 10.49 -20.90 17.60
CA ILE A 6 9.98 -19.54 17.75
C ILE A 6 10.73 -18.67 16.75
N ALA A 7 10.06 -18.25 15.69
CA ALA A 7 10.57 -17.20 14.82
C ALA A 7 10.55 -15.88 15.60
N LEU A 8 11.72 -15.43 16.06
CA LEU A 8 11.89 -14.04 16.53
C LEU A 8 11.58 -13.14 15.32
N LEU A 9 10.46 -12.41 15.36
CA LEU A 9 10.32 -11.22 14.54
C LEU A 9 11.37 -10.23 15.05
N ALA A 10 12.48 -10.09 14.33
CA ALA A 10 13.34 -8.93 14.51
C ALA A 10 12.48 -7.69 14.28
N ALA A 11 12.32 -6.86 15.32
CA ALA A 11 11.67 -5.57 15.16
C ALA A 11 12.49 -4.76 14.14
N VAL A 12 11.85 -4.30 13.07
CA VAL A 12 12.48 -3.36 12.13
C VAL A 12 12.74 -2.06 12.89
N SER A 13 13.98 -1.88 13.36
CA SER A 13 14.43 -0.65 14.00
C SER A 13 15.01 0.28 12.94
N LEU A 14 14.41 1.46 12.77
CA LEU A 14 14.93 2.52 11.90
C LEU A 14 15.92 3.38 12.68
N ASP A 15 17.15 3.49 12.19
CA ASP A 15 18.12 4.43 12.74
C ASP A 15 17.76 5.86 12.25
N PRO A 16 17.68 6.88 13.13
CA PRO A 16 17.42 8.27 12.72
C PRO A 16 18.38 8.79 11.64
N SER A 17 19.59 8.26 11.52
CA SER A 17 20.53 8.60 10.44
C SER A 17 20.05 8.18 9.05
N GLN A 18 19.15 7.20 8.96
CA GLN A 18 18.56 6.74 7.70
C GLN A 18 17.40 7.62 7.23
N VAL A 19 16.89 8.52 8.08
CA VAL A 19 15.87 9.49 7.73
C VAL A 19 16.54 10.74 7.15
N ALA A 20 15.93 11.36 6.13
CA ALA A 20 16.44 12.60 5.57
C ALA A 20 16.55 13.71 6.65
N PRO A 21 17.65 14.49 6.67
CA PRO A 21 17.88 15.50 7.71
C PRO A 21 16.86 16.64 7.67
N ASP A 22 16.21 16.86 6.54
CA ASP A 22 15.21 17.90 6.27
C ASP A 22 13.76 17.40 6.42
N ILE A 23 13.52 16.22 7.01
CA ILE A 23 12.17 15.61 7.11
C ILE A 23 11.11 16.55 7.71
N ALA A 24 11.47 17.34 8.73
CA ALA A 24 10.57 18.32 9.34
C ALA A 24 10.15 19.42 8.35
N GLN A 25 11.06 19.86 7.48
CA GLN A 25 10.79 20.87 6.44
C GLN A 25 9.90 20.28 5.34
N ARG A 26 10.17 19.04 4.91
CA ARG A 26 9.34 18.31 3.94
C ARG A 26 7.91 18.15 4.44
N LEU A 27 7.75 17.75 5.71
CA LEU A 27 6.45 17.57 6.37
C LEU A 27 5.70 18.89 6.56
N ALA A 28 6.39 19.99 6.85
CA ALA A 28 5.77 21.32 7.03
C ALA A 28 5.05 21.86 5.78
N ARG A 29 5.29 21.28 4.60
CA ARG A 29 4.51 21.58 3.37
C ARG A 29 3.06 21.09 3.46
N PHE A 30 2.76 20.14 4.36
CA PHE A 30 1.43 19.60 4.60
C PHE A 30 0.80 20.29 5.81
N GLN A 31 0.01 21.32 5.54
CA GLN A 31 -0.72 22.03 6.60
C GLN A 31 -1.85 21.17 7.13
N LYS A 32 -1.95 21.08 8.46
CA LYS A 32 -3.05 20.37 9.11
C LYS A 32 -4.34 21.17 8.95
N VAL A 33 -5.32 20.57 8.29
CA VAL A 33 -6.68 21.13 8.17
C VAL A 33 -7.63 20.22 8.94
N GLU A 34 -8.40 20.79 9.87
CA GLU A 34 -9.42 20.06 10.61
C GLU A 34 -10.63 19.81 9.69
N MET A 35 -11.05 18.55 9.59
CA MET A 35 -12.21 18.11 8.80
C MET A 35 -13.26 17.49 9.74
N PRO A 36 -13.97 18.30 10.54
CA PRO A 36 -14.92 17.77 11.51
C PRO A 36 -16.08 17.06 10.80
N PHE A 37 -16.48 15.91 11.35
CA PHE A 37 -17.62 15.12 10.90
C PHE A 37 -18.54 14.81 12.09
N THR A 38 -19.85 14.80 11.87
CA THR A 38 -20.83 14.44 12.90
C THR A 38 -21.91 13.55 12.32
N TYR A 39 -22.32 12.55 13.09
CA TYR A 39 -23.49 11.73 12.78
C TYR A 39 -24.81 12.36 13.27
N ALA A 40 -24.79 13.59 13.81
CA ALA A 40 -26.01 14.26 14.26
C ALA A 40 -27.04 14.35 13.12
N GLY A 41 -28.30 14.00 13.40
CA GLY A 41 -29.37 13.97 12.40
C GLY A 41 -29.45 12.69 11.54
N MET A 42 -28.42 11.84 11.52
CA MET A 42 -28.45 10.58 10.77
C MET A 42 -29.31 9.52 11.48
N SER A 43 -30.12 8.80 10.71
CA SER A 43 -30.81 7.58 11.13
C SER A 43 -29.83 6.46 11.49
N ALA A 44 -30.32 5.41 12.16
CA ALA A 44 -29.50 4.23 12.44
C ALA A 44 -29.03 3.52 11.15
N ARG A 45 -29.80 3.61 10.07
CA ARG A 45 -29.47 3.00 8.78
C ARG A 45 -28.36 3.75 8.05
N GLU A 46 -28.45 5.07 7.97
CA GLU A 46 -27.41 5.90 7.34
C GLU A 46 -26.07 5.80 8.09
N ARG A 47 -26.10 5.72 9.43
CA ARG A 47 -24.88 5.49 10.23
C ARG A 47 -24.23 4.15 9.86
N LYS A 48 -25.04 3.09 9.76
CA LYS A 48 -24.57 1.76 9.38
C LYS A 48 -24.01 1.76 7.96
N GLU A 49 -24.70 2.39 7.01
CA GLU A 49 -24.22 2.53 5.63
C GLU A 49 -22.83 3.18 5.59
N LEU A 50 -22.66 4.30 6.29
CA LEU A 50 -21.38 5.00 6.35
C LEU A 50 -20.28 4.18 7.03
N ASP A 51 -20.59 3.52 8.16
CA ASP A 51 -19.61 2.69 8.88
C ASP A 51 -19.12 1.53 8.01
N GLU A 52 -20.00 0.91 7.23
CA GLU A 52 -19.67 -0.15 6.29
C GLU A 52 -18.81 0.38 5.13
N MET A 53 -19.13 1.57 4.58
CA MET A 53 -18.28 2.21 3.56
C MET A 53 -16.88 2.52 4.10
N ILE A 54 -16.77 3.06 5.31
CA ILE A 54 -15.49 3.35 5.97
C ILE A 54 -14.69 2.05 6.15
N ALA A 55 -15.34 0.96 6.57
CA ALA A 55 -14.70 -0.34 6.70
C ALA A 55 -14.15 -0.86 5.35
N ALA A 56 -14.92 -0.71 4.26
CA ALA A 56 -14.46 -1.05 2.92
C ALA A 56 -13.25 -0.21 2.50
N CYS A 57 -13.28 1.11 2.73
CA CYS A 57 -12.15 2.00 2.43
C CYS A 57 -10.87 1.60 3.17
N ARG A 58 -10.97 1.16 4.44
CA ARG A 58 -9.81 0.67 5.21
C ARG A 58 -9.20 -0.60 4.61
N ASP A 59 -10.01 -1.47 4.03
CA ASP A 59 -9.52 -2.64 3.28
C ASP A 59 -8.80 -2.21 1.99
N LEU A 60 -9.30 -1.20 1.28
CA LEU A 60 -8.67 -0.66 0.07
C LEU A 60 -7.35 0.05 0.38
N GLU A 61 -7.27 0.81 1.48
CA GLU A 61 -6.03 1.43 1.96
C GLU A 61 -4.95 0.36 2.20
N ASN A 62 -5.32 -0.77 2.80
CA ASN A 62 -4.40 -1.89 3.00
C ASN A 62 -3.86 -2.48 1.69
N ILE A 63 -4.64 -2.44 0.61
CA ILE A 63 -4.19 -2.86 -0.73
C ILE A 63 -3.23 -1.81 -1.28
N PHE A 64 -3.57 -0.53 -1.20
CA PHE A 64 -2.76 0.58 -1.69
C PHE A 64 -1.33 0.53 -1.13
N TRP A 65 -1.17 0.39 0.18
CA TRP A 65 0.15 0.25 0.81
C TRP A 65 0.98 -0.90 0.23
N ARG A 66 0.34 -2.02 -0.13
CA ARG A 66 1.03 -3.19 -0.70
C ARG A 66 1.36 -3.04 -2.18
N GLN A 67 0.58 -2.25 -2.90
CA GLN A 67 0.89 -1.88 -4.29
C GLN A 67 2.02 -0.85 -4.35
N ASN A 68 2.05 0.03 -3.34
CA ASN A 68 2.99 1.12 -3.27
C ASN A 68 4.36 0.66 -2.75
N ASP A 69 4.44 0.29 -1.47
CA ASP A 69 5.67 -0.17 -0.84
C ASP A 69 5.36 -1.05 0.40
N PRO A 70 5.23 -2.38 0.22
CA PRO A 70 4.80 -3.29 1.28
C PRO A 70 5.79 -3.37 2.44
N ASP A 71 7.08 -3.10 2.20
CA ASP A 71 8.11 -3.12 3.23
C ASP A 71 7.87 -2.00 4.26
N ASN A 72 7.30 -0.88 3.82
CA ASN A 72 6.98 0.25 4.71
C ASN A 72 5.82 -0.02 5.67
N ILE A 73 5.01 -1.07 5.46
CA ILE A 73 3.94 -1.42 6.41
C ILE A 73 4.53 -1.83 7.75
N ALA A 74 5.56 -2.68 7.72
CA ALA A 74 6.24 -3.12 8.94
C ALA A 74 6.98 -1.94 9.61
N LEU A 75 7.63 -1.11 8.80
CA LEU A 75 8.33 0.10 9.26
C LEU A 75 7.38 1.11 9.91
N TYR A 76 6.27 1.45 9.26
CA TYR A 76 5.27 2.39 9.80
C TYR A 76 4.73 1.94 11.17
N ASN A 77 4.53 0.63 11.32
CA ASN A 77 4.06 0.03 12.56
C ASN A 77 5.14 0.03 13.65
N SER A 78 6.41 -0.22 13.31
CA SER A 78 7.51 -0.23 14.29
C SER A 78 7.76 1.16 14.89
N LEU A 79 7.43 2.22 14.16
CA LEU A 79 7.57 3.61 14.61
C LEU A 79 6.41 4.10 15.49
N ALA A 80 5.38 3.29 15.77
CA ALA A 80 4.17 3.74 16.47
C ALA A 80 4.42 4.41 17.82
N ASN A 81 5.46 3.98 18.53
CA ASN A 81 5.85 4.50 19.85
C ASN A 81 7.19 5.26 19.81
N ALA A 82 7.63 5.73 18.65
CA ALA A 82 8.88 6.45 18.52
C ALA A 82 8.85 7.76 19.34
N THR A 83 9.89 7.97 20.16
CA THR A 83 10.06 9.20 20.97
C THR A 83 10.94 10.23 20.28
N ASP A 84 11.87 9.78 19.42
CA ASP A 84 12.72 10.65 18.61
C ASP A 84 11.86 11.50 17.64
N PRO A 85 12.01 12.83 17.61
CA PRO A 85 11.21 13.71 16.75
C PRO A 85 11.33 13.37 15.25
N LYS A 86 12.54 13.02 14.79
CA LYS A 86 12.81 12.69 13.39
C LYS A 86 12.09 11.42 12.97
N LEU A 87 12.03 10.43 13.86
CA LEU A 87 11.28 9.19 13.65
C LEU A 87 9.76 9.40 13.68
N ARG A 88 9.26 10.31 14.54
CA ARG A 88 7.85 10.70 14.57
C ARG A 88 7.43 11.40 13.27
N ASP A 89 8.26 12.32 12.79
CA ASP A 89 8.03 13.01 11.52
C ASP A 89 8.09 12.04 10.34
N ALA A 90 9.08 11.13 10.33
CA ALA A 90 9.18 10.08 9.32
C ALA A 90 7.94 9.19 9.30
N ARG A 91 7.41 8.78 10.47
CA ARG A 91 6.18 8.00 10.55
C ARG A 91 4.98 8.75 9.98
N HIS A 92 4.84 10.03 10.30
CA HIS A 92 3.75 10.85 9.76
C HIS A 92 3.88 11.00 8.24
N TYR A 93 5.10 11.19 7.76
CA TYR A 93 5.37 11.39 6.35
C TYR A 93 5.21 10.10 5.51
N LEU A 94 5.53 8.94 6.09
CA LEU A 94 5.18 7.62 5.55
C LEU A 94 3.67 7.51 5.32
N TRP A 95 2.86 7.96 6.29
CA TRP A 95 1.40 7.92 6.16
C TRP A 95 0.89 8.77 5.01
N ILE A 96 1.37 10.01 4.91
CA ILE A 96 0.96 10.96 3.88
C ILE A 96 1.31 10.44 2.48
N ASN A 97 2.53 9.89 2.30
CA ASN A 97 3.01 9.46 0.98
C ASN A 97 2.67 7.98 0.65
N GLY A 98 2.19 7.21 1.64
CA GLY A 98 2.02 5.76 1.53
C GLY A 98 3.29 5.00 1.15
N SER A 99 4.46 5.61 1.35
CA SER A 99 5.77 5.10 0.94
C SER A 99 6.91 5.91 1.57
N SER A 100 8.16 5.48 1.39
CA SER A 100 9.39 6.14 1.83
C SER A 100 9.88 7.22 0.86
N TYR A 101 9.03 7.64 -0.08
CA TYR A 101 9.35 8.58 -1.15
C TYR A 101 8.50 9.84 -1.06
N ASP A 102 9.14 10.99 -1.28
CA ASP A 102 8.50 12.30 -1.29
C ASP A 102 7.79 12.53 -2.64
N LEU A 103 6.47 12.34 -2.66
CA LEU A 103 5.68 12.46 -3.88
C LEU A 103 5.57 13.91 -4.39
N LEU A 104 5.93 14.92 -3.57
CA LEU A 104 5.98 16.33 -3.97
C LEU A 104 7.38 16.76 -4.44
N ASN A 105 8.42 15.97 -4.18
CA ASN A 105 9.79 16.27 -4.58
C ASN A 105 10.37 15.14 -5.43
N HIS A 106 9.81 14.94 -6.62
CA HIS A 106 10.32 14.01 -7.64
C HIS A 106 10.54 12.56 -7.16
N ASN A 107 9.81 12.12 -6.13
CA ASN A 107 9.98 10.81 -5.49
C ASN A 107 11.35 10.60 -4.84
N GLU A 108 11.99 11.67 -4.36
CA GLU A 108 13.21 11.54 -3.56
C GLU A 108 12.95 10.67 -2.32
N PRO A 109 13.83 9.70 -2.00
CA PRO A 109 13.72 8.95 -0.78
C PRO A 109 13.91 9.87 0.43
N PHE A 110 13.05 9.73 1.43
CA PHE A 110 13.24 10.36 2.74
C PHE A 110 13.59 9.35 3.84
N ILE A 111 13.57 8.06 3.50
CA ILE A 111 14.12 6.95 4.29
C ILE A 111 15.02 6.12 3.37
N GLY A 112 16.27 5.92 3.78
CA GLY A 112 17.28 5.25 2.97
C GLY A 112 17.71 6.09 1.76
N THR A 113 18.36 5.43 0.79
CA THR A 113 18.98 6.09 -0.38
C THR A 113 18.54 5.50 -1.72
N GLU A 114 17.80 4.39 -1.70
CA GLU A 114 17.38 3.72 -2.92
C GLU A 114 16.34 4.58 -3.67
N PRO A 115 16.47 4.76 -4.99
CA PRO A 115 15.48 5.48 -5.78
C PRO A 115 14.15 4.73 -5.80
N MET A 116 13.05 5.46 -6.02
CA MET A 116 11.72 4.85 -6.16
C MET A 116 11.70 3.90 -7.37
N PRO A 117 11.32 2.62 -7.19
CA PRO A 117 11.19 1.72 -8.33
C PRO A 117 10.04 2.18 -9.23
N PRO A 118 10.23 2.25 -10.57
CA PRO A 118 9.24 2.83 -11.49
C PRO A 118 7.92 2.06 -11.49
N GLY A 119 7.96 0.75 -11.27
CA GLY A 119 6.76 -0.09 -11.15
C GLY A 119 6.26 -0.29 -9.72
N ARG A 120 6.79 0.45 -8.73
CA ARG A 120 6.48 0.29 -7.30
C ARG A 120 6.58 -1.19 -6.90
N SER A 121 5.48 -1.76 -6.39
CA SER A 121 5.36 -3.19 -6.10
C SER A 121 4.38 -3.92 -7.02
N LEU A 122 4.02 -3.29 -8.15
CA LEU A 122 3.23 -3.89 -9.23
C LEU A 122 4.12 -4.59 -10.26
N LEU A 123 5.33 -4.08 -10.46
CA LEU A 123 6.41 -4.75 -11.17
C LEU A 123 7.56 -5.08 -10.20
N PRO A 124 8.35 -6.14 -10.48
CA PRO A 124 9.47 -6.50 -9.64
C PRO A 124 10.57 -5.42 -9.62
N LYS A 125 11.15 -5.17 -8.44
CA LYS A 125 12.34 -4.31 -8.29
C LYS A 125 13.47 -4.84 -9.20
N GLY A 126 14.10 -3.95 -9.97
CA GLY A 126 15.19 -4.27 -10.89
C GLY A 126 14.78 -5.10 -12.11
N LEU A 127 13.50 -5.09 -12.50
CA LEU A 127 13.05 -5.51 -13.82
C LEU A 127 13.01 -4.27 -14.73
N THR A 128 13.70 -4.33 -15.85
CA THR A 128 13.80 -3.22 -16.82
C THR A 128 12.71 -3.30 -17.88
N ARG A 129 12.45 -2.18 -18.56
CA ARG A 129 11.54 -2.15 -19.71
C ARG A 129 12.00 -3.12 -20.80
N ASP A 130 13.29 -3.11 -21.14
CA ASP A 130 13.83 -3.94 -22.23
C ASP A 130 13.70 -5.44 -21.92
N GLU A 131 13.88 -5.84 -20.65
CA GLU A 131 13.61 -7.22 -20.23
C GLU A 131 12.13 -7.60 -20.37
N ILE A 132 11.20 -6.70 -20.05
CA ILE A 132 9.76 -6.93 -20.24
C ILE A 132 9.44 -7.07 -21.74
N GLU A 133 9.92 -6.15 -22.57
CA GLU A 133 9.67 -6.16 -24.02
C GLU A 133 10.24 -7.43 -24.68
N ALA A 134 11.47 -7.81 -24.32
CA ALA A 134 12.07 -9.06 -24.77
C ALA A 134 11.29 -10.29 -24.29
N TYR A 135 10.82 -10.28 -23.04
CA TYR A 135 10.03 -11.38 -22.48
C TYR A 135 8.70 -11.55 -23.21
N VAL A 136 7.94 -10.48 -23.44
CA VAL A 136 6.64 -10.58 -24.13
C VAL A 136 6.79 -10.93 -25.61
N ALA A 137 7.90 -10.54 -26.25
CA ALA A 137 8.23 -10.96 -27.62
C ALA A 137 8.47 -12.48 -27.70
N ALA A 138 9.18 -13.05 -26.71
CA ALA A 138 9.40 -14.48 -26.61
C ALA A 138 8.15 -15.26 -26.12
N HIS A 139 7.25 -14.61 -25.38
CA HIS A 139 6.05 -15.22 -24.79
C HIS A 139 4.77 -14.45 -25.20
N PRO A 140 4.40 -14.43 -26.51
CA PRO A 140 3.29 -13.61 -27.00
C PRO A 140 1.93 -13.96 -26.37
N LYS A 141 1.76 -15.20 -25.87
CA LYS A 141 0.56 -15.64 -25.15
C LYS A 141 0.44 -15.02 -23.75
N GLU A 142 1.55 -14.61 -23.13
CA GLU A 142 1.58 -14.01 -21.80
C GLU A 142 1.47 -12.47 -21.85
N LYS A 143 1.71 -11.86 -23.03
CA LYS A 143 1.69 -10.40 -23.26
C LYS A 143 0.44 -9.72 -22.69
N LYS A 144 -0.75 -10.27 -22.95
CA LYS A 144 -2.01 -9.67 -22.47
C LYS A 144 -2.02 -9.57 -20.94
N ALA A 145 -1.62 -10.62 -20.24
CA ALA A 145 -1.62 -10.64 -18.79
C ALA A 145 -0.54 -9.72 -18.21
N ILE A 146 0.61 -9.58 -18.86
CA ILE A 146 1.71 -8.72 -18.40
C ILE A 146 1.33 -7.23 -18.47
N TYR A 147 0.58 -6.82 -19.49
CA TYR A 147 0.11 -5.44 -19.66
C TYR A 147 -1.30 -5.19 -19.10
N ASP A 148 -1.90 -6.15 -18.40
CA ASP A 148 -3.23 -5.99 -17.83
C ASP A 148 -3.17 -5.10 -16.57
N GLU A 149 -3.98 -4.04 -16.55
CA GLU A 149 -4.06 -3.05 -15.47
C GLU A 149 -4.44 -3.65 -14.10
N ARG A 150 -4.95 -4.88 -14.07
CA ARG A 150 -5.40 -5.58 -12.86
C ARG A 150 -4.55 -6.81 -12.54
N THR A 151 -3.26 -6.78 -12.89
CA THR A 151 -2.31 -7.83 -12.55
C THR A 151 -1.06 -7.29 -11.88
N VAL A 152 -0.47 -8.10 -10.99
CA VAL A 152 0.87 -7.87 -10.45
C VAL A 152 1.83 -8.81 -11.16
N VAL A 153 2.95 -8.28 -11.64
CA VAL A 153 4.02 -9.06 -12.27
C VAL A 153 5.07 -9.41 -11.22
N GLU A 154 5.46 -10.67 -11.18
CA GLU A 154 6.42 -11.24 -10.23
C GLU A 154 7.48 -12.03 -11.01
N ILE A 155 8.74 -12.02 -10.54
CA ILE A 155 9.78 -12.88 -11.12
C ILE A 155 9.62 -14.28 -10.53
N ALA A 156 9.30 -15.26 -11.38
CA ALA A 156 9.29 -16.67 -11.02
C ALA A 156 10.70 -17.30 -11.07
N SER A 157 11.55 -16.85 -12.00
CA SER A 157 12.97 -17.18 -12.08
C SER A 157 13.74 -16.04 -12.75
N ARG A 158 14.96 -15.75 -12.31
CA ARG A 158 15.86 -14.78 -12.97
C ARG A 158 16.63 -15.41 -14.13
N ASN A 159 17.00 -16.69 -14.02
CA ASN A 159 17.89 -17.37 -14.97
C ASN A 159 17.37 -18.79 -15.29
N PRO A 160 16.67 -18.99 -16.42
CA PRO A 160 16.22 -17.96 -17.38
C PRO A 160 15.12 -17.07 -16.77
N LEU A 161 14.96 -15.86 -17.30
CA LEU A 161 13.90 -14.95 -16.86
C LEU A 161 12.53 -15.59 -17.11
N ARG A 162 11.76 -15.78 -16.06
CA ARG A 162 10.34 -16.19 -16.09
C ARG A 162 9.52 -15.21 -15.29
N LEU A 163 8.52 -14.62 -15.92
CA LEU A 163 7.55 -13.74 -15.28
C LEU A 163 6.29 -14.53 -14.94
N LYS A 164 5.65 -14.15 -13.84
CA LYS A 164 4.36 -14.65 -13.42
C LYS A 164 3.44 -13.45 -13.20
N THR A 165 2.22 -13.53 -13.71
CA THR A 165 1.17 -12.52 -13.48
C THR A 165 0.15 -13.05 -12.50
N THR A 166 -0.13 -12.31 -11.43
CA THR A 166 -1.17 -12.63 -10.45
C THR A 166 -2.29 -11.58 -10.54
N PRO A 167 -3.53 -11.92 -10.93
CA PRO A 167 -4.64 -10.98 -10.97
C PRO A 167 -4.95 -10.37 -9.59
N TYR A 168 -5.41 -9.13 -9.54
CA TYR A 168 -5.69 -8.40 -8.29
C TYR A 168 -6.70 -9.12 -7.39
N HIS A 169 -7.76 -9.70 -7.98
CA HIS A 169 -8.76 -10.45 -7.22
C HIS A 169 -8.19 -11.72 -6.54
N VAL A 170 -7.04 -12.22 -7.00
CA VAL A 170 -6.26 -13.29 -6.35
C VAL A 170 -5.26 -12.70 -5.38
N LYS A 171 -4.40 -11.77 -5.83
CA LYS A 171 -3.31 -11.16 -5.04
C LYS A 171 -3.82 -10.49 -3.76
N TYR A 172 -4.95 -9.80 -3.86
CA TYR A 172 -5.53 -8.99 -2.78
C TYR A 172 -6.86 -9.57 -2.27
N LYS A 173 -7.12 -10.86 -2.53
CA LYS A 173 -8.37 -11.55 -2.19
C LYS A 173 -8.83 -11.30 -0.76
N LYS A 174 -7.91 -11.35 0.20
CA LYS A 174 -8.19 -11.14 1.64
C LYS A 174 -8.97 -9.84 1.88
N TRP A 175 -8.49 -8.74 1.32
CA TRP A 175 -9.10 -7.41 1.49
C TRP A 175 -10.27 -7.21 0.54
N LEU A 176 -10.18 -7.65 -0.71
CA LEU A 176 -11.26 -7.47 -1.68
C LEU A 176 -12.54 -8.22 -1.30
N VAL A 177 -12.43 -9.44 -0.75
CA VAL A 177 -13.61 -10.18 -0.24
C VAL A 177 -14.25 -9.45 0.94
N SER A 178 -13.43 -8.90 1.83
CA SER A 178 -13.90 -8.14 2.99
C SER A 178 -14.57 -6.83 2.57
N ALA A 179 -13.90 -6.03 1.74
CA ALA A 179 -14.44 -4.80 1.18
C ALA A 179 -15.77 -5.05 0.43
N ALA A 180 -15.84 -6.08 -0.41
CA ALA A 180 -17.07 -6.41 -1.13
C ALA A 180 -18.22 -6.84 -0.20
N ARG A 181 -17.93 -7.44 0.95
CA ARG A 181 -18.97 -7.73 1.96
C ARG A 181 -19.47 -6.44 2.60
N HIS A 182 -18.54 -5.56 3.01
CA HIS A 182 -18.88 -4.26 3.59
C HIS A 182 -19.70 -3.40 2.62
N LEU A 183 -19.31 -3.32 1.34
CA LEU A 183 -20.08 -2.59 0.33
C LEU A 183 -21.50 -3.15 0.12
N ARG A 184 -21.69 -4.47 0.16
CA ARG A 184 -23.03 -5.07 0.12
C ARG A 184 -23.86 -4.77 1.36
N ASN A 185 -23.23 -4.73 2.53
CA ASN A 185 -23.91 -4.34 3.76
C ASN A 185 -24.31 -2.86 3.75
N ALA A 186 -23.48 -1.99 3.17
CA ALA A 186 -23.80 -0.58 2.97
C ALA A 186 -24.99 -0.42 2.03
N ALA A 187 -24.95 -1.09 0.86
CA ALA A 187 -26.06 -1.12 -0.10
C ALA A 187 -27.37 -1.58 0.54
N ALA A 188 -27.35 -2.65 1.34
CA ALA A 188 -28.52 -3.15 2.05
C ALA A 188 -29.03 -2.20 3.16
N ALA A 189 -28.19 -1.29 3.65
CA ALA A 189 -28.58 -0.30 4.65
C ALA A 189 -29.14 0.98 4.00
N SER A 190 -28.75 1.28 2.76
CA SER A 190 -29.16 2.49 2.04
C SER A 190 -30.65 2.49 1.67
N ASP A 191 -31.25 3.68 1.68
CA ASP A 191 -32.60 3.91 1.17
C ASP A 191 -32.61 4.48 -0.26
N ASP A 192 -31.43 4.84 -0.80
CA ASP A 192 -31.25 5.24 -2.19
C ASP A 192 -31.09 4.01 -3.10
N LYS A 193 -32.05 3.80 -4.00
CA LYS A 193 -32.05 2.70 -4.96
C LYS A 193 -30.93 2.74 -5.99
N ALA A 194 -30.37 3.92 -6.27
CA ALA A 194 -29.24 4.03 -7.18
C ALA A 194 -27.92 3.60 -6.50
N PHE A 195 -27.87 3.70 -5.18
CA PHE A 195 -26.74 3.28 -4.36
C PHE A 195 -26.84 1.79 -3.96
N ALA A 196 -28.04 1.33 -3.61
CA ALA A 196 -28.33 -0.06 -3.19
C ALA A 196 -28.23 -1.09 -4.33
#